data_AF-A0A4R3YC00-F1
#
_entry.id   AF-A0A4R3YC00-F1
#
_cell.length_a   1.000
_cell.length_b   1.000
_cell.length_c   1.000
_cell.angle_alpha   90.00
_cell.angle_beta   90.00
_cell.angle_gamma   90.00
#
_symmetry.space_group_name_H-M   'P 1'
#
loop_
_entity.id
_entity.type
_entity.pdbx_description
1 polymer ?
#
loop_
_entity_poly.entity_id
_entity_poly.type
_entity_poly.pdbx_seq_one_letter_code
_entity_poly.pdbx_strand_id
1 'polypeptide(L)'
;MYKGYQIGGTYREPRAAAGHSIAYERVLSQKEWDTRSALVRDYDQSYVKEDVENEVIKAKEAELWEKVLDPNLSDDEVDEISEQIWALDKQKSGGYGELRKEIRTKLTDMGCSNNCKFGMEDKVQTFKLPFHSDGRPRAADNPFVNGTLKNETVINPLTGKSEAKYQQVGSGGEYYTTLKKSEQLTEVKKRRGKAFSPAFSATAFINDQNRVYLRYTEYARMPSIFEDTIGFSSGSDTSARFKDNYLKPEKAKNIEVGYVYDASALFSRPSKADLKLSYFRNVTKNVIDRSTDFRFYQLDKRVLEGIELQARYDNGSFFGDLGVVYNLKNQVCDVNAAMEMDPVELRVPSCMTGGFAWGYLRTQLQPKYSISSNLGARFFDRKLEVGTRWLYHSKAKNRDEDRLWEKGVLNEGVWNRPMSWQPVLTLDAYIKYAVNKNLILELTGTNLTNRYYLDPMTRSMIPAPGRTVKLGLTAKF
;
A
#
# COMPACT_ATOMS: atom_id res chain seq x y z
N MET A 1 16.31 -11.16 -21.43
CA MET A 1 16.98 -10.59 -22.61
C MET A 1 16.93 -9.07 -22.49
N TYR A 2 17.97 -8.44 -21.94
CA TYR A 2 18.14 -6.98 -22.02
C TYR A 2 19.27 -6.73 -23.02
N LYS A 3 18.94 -6.76 -24.31
CA LYS A 3 19.85 -6.21 -25.32
C LYS A 3 19.80 -4.69 -25.15
N GLY A 4 20.97 -4.07 -24.99
CA GLY A 4 21.08 -2.62 -24.82
C GLY A 4 20.30 -1.88 -25.91
N TYR A 5 19.59 -0.82 -25.53
CA TYR A 5 18.92 0.04 -26.48
C TYR A 5 19.94 1.03 -27.05
N GLN A 6 20.09 1.06 -28.38
CA GLN A 6 20.79 2.14 -29.08
C GLN A 6 19.84 3.32 -29.22
N ILE A 7 20.18 4.44 -28.57
CA ILE A 7 19.68 5.76 -28.93
C ILE A 7 20.92 6.57 -29.33
N GLY A 8 21.03 6.96 -30.59
CA GLY A 8 22.07 7.88 -31.06
C GLY A 8 23.50 7.32 -31.14
N GLY A 9 23.69 6.03 -31.44
CA GLY A 9 25.01 5.51 -31.83
C GLY A 9 26.02 5.24 -30.70
N THR A 10 25.66 5.43 -29.43
CA THR A 10 26.50 5.01 -28.28
C THR A 10 25.94 3.74 -27.63
N TYR A 11 26.75 2.67 -27.60
CA TYR A 11 26.43 1.45 -26.86
C TYR A 11 26.58 1.72 -25.36
N ARG A 12 25.46 1.86 -24.63
CA ARG A 12 25.50 1.90 -23.17
C ARG A 12 25.51 0.47 -22.64
N GLU A 13 26.44 0.17 -21.74
CA GLU A 13 26.46 -1.11 -21.04
C GLU A 13 25.11 -1.35 -20.35
N PRO A 14 24.62 -2.61 -20.34
CA PRO A 14 23.35 -2.94 -19.70
C PRO A 14 23.41 -2.55 -18.22
N ARG A 15 22.40 -1.83 -17.75
CA ARG A 15 22.26 -1.38 -16.36
C ARG A 15 21.03 -2.00 -15.72
N ALA A 16 21.05 -2.13 -14.40
CA ALA A 16 19.89 -2.60 -13.65
C ALA A 16 19.76 -1.93 -12.28
N ALA A 17 18.53 -1.79 -11.79
CA ALA A 17 18.16 -1.09 -10.55
C ALA A 17 18.86 -1.64 -9.30
N ALA A 18 19.82 -0.94 -8.72
CA ALA A 18 20.57 -1.40 -7.55
C ALA A 18 19.88 -1.10 -6.21
N GLY A 19 18.80 -0.32 -6.23
CA GLY A 19 18.02 0.07 -5.05
C GLY A 19 17.25 1.35 -5.32
N HIS A 20 16.64 1.89 -4.27
CA HIS A 20 15.91 3.15 -4.33
C HIS A 20 16.79 4.30 -3.85
N SER A 21 16.67 5.45 -4.52
CA SER A 21 17.15 6.71 -3.99
C SER A 21 15.96 7.41 -3.34
N ILE A 22 16.03 7.67 -2.05
CA ILE A 22 14.95 8.32 -1.31
C ILE A 22 15.34 9.77 -1.07
N ALA A 23 14.50 10.68 -1.55
CA ALA A 23 14.66 12.11 -1.41
C ALA A 23 13.79 12.62 -0.26
N TYR A 24 14.35 13.50 0.56
CA TYR A 24 13.66 14.10 1.70
C TYR A 24 14.13 15.52 1.94
N GLU A 25 13.26 16.32 2.54
CA GLU A 25 13.54 17.68 3.01
C GLU A 25 13.37 17.73 4.52
N ARG A 26 13.95 18.77 5.13
CA ARG A 26 13.90 18.99 6.57
C ARG A 26 13.12 20.26 6.90
N VAL A 27 12.23 20.18 7.88
CA VAL A 27 11.57 21.35 8.47
C VAL A 27 12.60 22.20 9.21
N LEU A 28 12.57 23.50 8.98
CA LEU A 28 13.40 24.46 9.68
C LEU A 28 12.93 24.64 11.13
N SER A 29 13.86 24.85 12.06
CA SER A 29 13.53 25.35 13.39
C SER A 29 13.09 26.81 13.32
N GLN A 30 12.37 27.27 14.36
CA GLN A 30 11.95 28.68 14.44
C GLN A 30 13.15 29.64 14.34
N LYS A 31 14.26 29.33 15.01
CA LYS A 31 15.48 30.15 14.96
C LYS A 31 16.06 30.25 13.54
N GLU A 32 16.10 29.13 12.81
CA GLU A 32 16.56 29.11 11.41
C GLU A 32 15.62 29.91 10.51
N TRP A 33 14.31 29.81 10.73
CA TRP A 33 13.31 30.57 10.00
C TRP A 33 13.42 32.08 10.23
N ASP A 34 13.61 32.50 11.49
CA ASP A 34 13.77 33.91 11.85
C ASP A 34 15.06 34.48 11.23
N THR A 35 16.14 33.71 11.27
CA THR A 35 17.42 34.07 10.64
C THR A 35 17.27 34.23 9.14
N ARG A 36 16.64 33.27 8.46
CA ARG A 36 16.32 33.36 7.04
C ARG A 36 15.44 34.56 6.73
N SER A 37 14.45 34.85 7.57
CA SER A 37 13.52 35.97 7.38
C SER A 37 14.21 37.32 7.50
N ALA A 38 15.15 37.46 8.44
CA ALA A 38 16.01 38.63 8.54
C ALA A 38 16.90 38.81 7.28
N LEU A 39 17.55 37.74 6.83
CA LEU A 39 18.39 37.77 5.62
C LEU A 39 17.62 38.16 4.37
N VAL A 40 16.41 37.60 4.18
CA VAL A 40 15.56 37.97 3.03
C VAL A 40 15.10 39.42 3.13
N ARG A 41 14.74 39.89 4.33
CA ARG A 41 14.39 41.31 4.53
C ARG A 41 15.57 42.23 4.19
N ASP A 42 16.78 41.89 4.62
CA ASP A 42 17.98 42.69 4.34
C ASP A 42 18.32 42.67 2.84
N TYR A 43 18.10 41.52 2.17
CA TYR A 43 18.23 41.37 0.73
C TYR A 43 17.25 42.27 -0.03
N ASP A 44 15.98 42.26 0.33
CA ASP A 44 14.94 43.10 -0.30
C ASP A 44 15.20 44.59 -0.02
N GLN A 45 15.60 44.95 1.21
CA GLN A 45 15.98 46.32 1.56
C GLN A 45 17.20 46.83 0.78
N SER A 46 18.11 45.95 0.35
CA SER A 46 19.27 46.36 -0.45
C SER A 46 18.87 46.93 -1.81
N TYR A 47 17.81 46.41 -2.45
CA TYR A 47 17.28 46.97 -3.69
C TYR A 47 16.64 48.34 -3.46
N VAL A 48 15.84 48.48 -2.40
CA VAL A 48 15.20 49.76 -2.07
C VAL A 48 16.24 50.85 -1.80
N LYS A 49 17.32 50.53 -1.08
CA LYS A 49 18.41 51.48 -0.82
C LYS A 49 19.19 51.83 -2.09
N GLU A 50 19.50 50.83 -2.92
CA GLU A 50 20.15 51.03 -4.22
C GLU A 50 19.31 51.93 -5.14
N ASP A 51 17.99 51.74 -5.17
CA ASP A 51 17.08 52.57 -5.96
C ASP A 51 17.07 54.03 -5.46
N VAL A 52 16.99 54.24 -4.15
CA VAL A 52 17.03 55.59 -3.55
C VAL A 52 18.36 56.28 -3.80
N GLU A 53 19.49 55.59 -3.62
CA GLU A 53 20.82 56.13 -3.93
C GLU A 53 20.96 56.46 -5.42
N ASN A 54 20.42 55.61 -6.29
CA ASN A 54 20.42 55.83 -7.74
C ASN A 54 19.56 57.03 -8.14
N GLU A 55 18.45 57.32 -7.44
CA GLU A 55 17.67 58.55 -7.66
C GLU A 55 18.46 59.81 -7.29
N VAL A 56 19.20 59.79 -6.17
CA VAL A 56 20.06 60.91 -5.78
C VAL A 56 21.19 61.12 -6.80
N ILE A 57 21.80 60.05 -7.31
CA ILE A 57 22.83 60.15 -8.34
C ILE A 57 22.24 60.71 -9.64
N LYS A 58 21.04 60.26 -10.05
CA LYS A 58 20.33 60.81 -11.23
C LYS A 58 20.07 62.31 -11.11
N ALA A 59 19.68 62.79 -9.92
CA ALA A 59 19.46 64.22 -9.69
C ALA A 59 20.76 65.03 -9.85
N LYS A 60 21.89 64.54 -9.29
CA LYS A 60 23.20 65.19 -9.45
C LYS A 60 23.70 65.18 -10.89
N GLU A 61 23.50 64.08 -11.61
CA GLU A 61 23.81 64.01 -13.04
C GLU A 61 22.98 65.01 -13.84
N ALA A 62 21.69 65.17 -13.54
CA ALA A 62 20.84 66.17 -14.21
C ALA A 62 21.37 67.60 -14.03
N GLU A 63 21.81 67.96 -12.81
CA GLU A 63 22.45 69.25 -12.54
C GLU A 63 23.77 69.44 -13.33
N LEU A 64 24.58 68.39 -13.45
CA LEU A 64 25.83 68.45 -14.24
C LEU A 64 25.55 68.54 -15.74
N TRP A 65 24.55 67.81 -16.25
CA TRP A 65 24.11 67.89 -17.64
C TRP A 65 23.56 69.28 -17.99
N GLU A 66 22.87 69.96 -17.07
CA GLU A 66 22.47 71.36 -17.26
C GLU A 66 23.67 72.30 -17.35
N LYS A 67 24.73 72.07 -16.57
CA LYS A 67 25.97 72.87 -16.63
C LYS A 67 26.72 72.71 -17.95
N VAL A 68 26.80 71.50 -18.50
CA VAL A 68 27.44 71.22 -19.81
C VAL A 68 26.78 72.01 -20.96
N LEU A 69 25.54 72.45 -20.80
CA LEU A 69 24.80 73.21 -21.82
C LEU A 69 25.10 74.73 -21.81
N ASP A 70 25.94 75.24 -20.91
CA ASP A 70 26.35 76.65 -20.91
C ASP A 70 27.30 76.95 -22.09
N PRO A 71 26.92 77.85 -23.03
CA PRO A 71 27.71 78.15 -24.23
C PRO A 71 29.03 78.90 -23.95
N ASN A 72 29.30 79.28 -22.70
CA ASN A 72 30.51 80.02 -22.31
C ASN A 72 31.62 79.15 -21.71
N LEU A 73 31.42 77.83 -21.59
CA LEU A 73 32.45 76.91 -21.09
C LEU A 73 33.54 76.65 -22.14
N SER A 74 34.78 76.50 -21.67
CA SER A 74 35.90 76.01 -22.48
C SER A 74 35.86 74.48 -22.65
N ASP A 75 36.53 73.96 -23.68
CA ASP A 75 36.59 72.52 -23.95
C ASP A 75 37.15 71.73 -22.74
N ASP A 76 38.16 72.28 -22.05
CA ASP A 76 38.75 71.68 -20.85
C ASP A 76 37.73 71.57 -19.69
N GLU A 77 36.84 72.55 -19.52
CA GLU A 77 35.81 72.55 -18.48
C GLU A 77 34.67 71.58 -18.82
N VAL A 78 34.34 71.40 -20.11
CA VAL A 78 33.37 70.40 -20.57
C VAL A 78 33.89 68.98 -20.34
N ASP A 79 35.18 68.74 -20.59
CA ASP A 79 35.82 67.45 -20.33
C ASP A 79 35.83 67.13 -18.83
N GLU A 80 36.13 68.10 -17.96
CA GLU A 80 36.10 67.90 -16.51
C GLU A 80 34.70 67.56 -15.98
N ILE A 81 33.65 68.24 -16.46
CA ILE A 81 32.26 67.92 -16.09
C ILE A 81 31.84 66.54 -16.64
N SER A 82 32.28 66.19 -17.84
CA SER A 82 32.02 64.88 -18.45
C SER A 82 32.67 63.73 -17.66
N GLU A 83 33.88 63.93 -17.16
CA GLU A 83 34.53 62.97 -16.24
C GLU A 83 33.76 62.81 -14.94
N GLN A 84 33.19 63.89 -14.38
CA GLN A 84 32.35 63.83 -13.17
C GLN A 84 31.05 63.04 -13.41
N ILE A 85 30.38 63.27 -14.55
CA ILE A 85 29.19 62.50 -14.95
C ILE A 85 29.54 61.02 -15.09
N TRP A 86 30.66 60.71 -15.75
CA TRP A 86 31.10 59.33 -15.93
C TRP A 86 31.47 58.63 -14.61
N ALA A 87 32.03 59.39 -13.65
CA ALA A 87 32.29 58.90 -12.31
C ALA A 87 30.99 58.58 -11.53
N LEU A 88 29.94 59.40 -11.69
CA LEU A 88 28.62 59.15 -11.09
C LEU A 88 27.91 57.95 -11.71
N ASP A 89 27.96 57.79 -13.03
CA ASP A 89 27.35 56.65 -13.72
C ASP A 89 27.98 55.32 -13.28
N LYS A 90 29.30 55.31 -13.05
CA LYS A 90 29.99 54.17 -12.44
C LYS A 90 29.53 53.84 -11.02
N GLN A 91 29.04 54.82 -10.25
CA GLN A 91 28.58 54.59 -8.87
C GLN A 91 27.20 53.92 -8.81
N LYS A 92 26.32 54.12 -9.82
CA LYS A 92 24.95 53.58 -9.83
C LYS A 92 24.83 52.05 -9.79
N SER A 93 25.91 51.33 -10.07
CA SER A 93 25.89 49.87 -10.28
C SER A 93 26.69 49.07 -9.25
N GLY A 94 27.33 49.71 -8.26
CA GLY A 94 28.46 49.10 -7.55
C GLY A 94 28.24 48.65 -6.09
N GLY A 95 27.30 49.24 -5.34
CA GLY A 95 27.34 49.16 -3.87
C GLY A 95 26.80 47.87 -3.26
N TYR A 96 25.65 47.38 -3.75
CA TYR A 96 24.88 46.32 -3.07
C TYR A 96 25.06 44.92 -3.68
N GLY A 97 25.89 44.78 -4.72
CA GLY A 97 26.16 43.49 -5.37
C GLY A 97 26.82 42.45 -4.45
N GLU A 98 27.88 42.85 -3.73
CA GLU A 98 28.60 41.96 -2.82
C GLU A 98 27.77 41.59 -1.58
N LEU A 99 26.99 42.51 -1.01
CA LEU A 99 26.06 42.22 0.09
C LEU A 99 25.03 41.17 -0.33
N ARG A 100 24.41 41.35 -1.51
CA ARG A 100 23.42 40.41 -2.05
C ARG A 100 24.03 39.03 -2.29
N LYS A 101 25.29 38.97 -2.74
CA LYS A 101 26.04 37.74 -2.94
C LYS A 101 26.31 37.04 -1.61
N GLU A 102 26.76 37.77 -0.59
CA GLU A 102 27.00 37.23 0.76
C GLU A 102 25.70 36.68 1.38
N ILE A 103 24.59 37.42 1.27
CA ILE A 103 23.29 36.96 1.78
C ILE A 103 22.85 35.68 1.05
N ARG A 104 22.99 35.59 -0.28
CA ARG A 104 22.68 34.36 -1.02
C ARG A 104 23.56 33.19 -0.61
N THR A 105 24.85 33.41 -0.33
CA THR A 105 25.75 32.37 0.21
C THR A 105 25.25 31.89 1.55
N LYS A 106 24.93 32.79 2.50
CA LYS A 106 24.38 32.41 3.82
C LYS A 106 23.07 31.63 3.69
N LEU A 107 22.15 32.06 2.82
CA LEU A 107 20.91 31.34 2.55
C LEU A 107 21.19 29.95 1.97
N THR A 108 22.17 29.81 1.07
CA THR A 108 22.56 28.52 0.48
C THR A 108 23.19 27.57 1.51
N ASP A 109 24.03 28.09 2.40
CA ASP A 109 24.68 27.32 3.48
C ASP A 109 23.65 26.80 4.49
N MET A 110 22.55 27.55 4.70
CA MET A 110 21.39 27.12 5.48
C MET A 110 20.47 26.12 4.73
N GLY A 111 20.76 25.79 3.47
CA GLY A 111 19.93 24.92 2.64
C GLY A 111 18.71 25.62 2.01
N CYS A 112 18.70 26.94 1.95
CA CYS A 112 17.61 27.79 1.42
C CYS A 112 17.94 28.41 0.06
N SER A 113 18.36 27.61 -0.92
CA SER A 113 18.82 28.10 -2.23
C SER A 113 17.74 28.88 -3.01
N ASN A 114 16.45 28.62 -2.78
CA ASN A 114 15.29 29.28 -3.38
C ASN A 114 14.37 29.90 -2.30
N ASN A 115 14.96 30.34 -1.19
CA ASN A 115 14.32 31.02 -0.05
C ASN A 115 13.52 30.13 0.93
N CYS A 116 13.77 28.81 1.00
CA CYS A 116 13.15 27.86 1.93
C CYS A 116 11.63 27.98 1.96
N LYS A 117 10.97 27.54 0.89
CA LYS A 117 9.50 27.66 0.80
C LYS A 117 8.83 26.76 1.84
N PHE A 118 7.67 27.20 2.33
CA PHE A 118 6.82 26.43 3.25
C PHE A 118 7.44 26.05 4.62
N GLY A 119 8.48 26.76 5.08
CA GLY A 119 9.14 26.44 6.36
C GLY A 119 10.12 25.27 6.29
N MET A 120 10.53 24.87 5.08
CA MET A 120 11.37 23.70 4.79
C MET A 120 12.70 24.13 4.17
N GLU A 121 13.76 23.35 4.38
CA GLU A 121 14.97 23.42 3.55
C GLU A 121 14.64 23.16 2.09
N ASP A 122 15.11 24.00 1.16
CA ASP A 122 15.01 23.71 -0.28
C ASP A 122 16.04 22.67 -0.73
N LYS A 123 17.06 22.42 0.10
CA LYS A 123 18.10 21.44 -0.18
C LYS A 123 17.55 20.04 0.02
N VAL A 124 17.12 19.42 -1.08
CA VAL A 124 16.74 18.01 -1.12
C VAL A 124 17.94 17.14 -0.74
N GLN A 125 17.81 16.43 0.37
CA GLN A 125 18.76 15.43 0.81
C GLN A 125 18.36 14.07 0.24
N THR A 126 19.34 13.20 0.01
CA THR A 126 19.07 11.85 -0.50
C THR A 126 19.84 10.80 0.26
N PHE A 127 19.24 9.64 0.45
CA PHE A 127 19.93 8.44 0.90
C PHE A 127 19.61 7.26 -0.03
N LYS A 128 20.54 6.31 -0.09
CA LYS A 128 20.38 5.09 -0.90
C LYS A 128 19.87 3.96 -0.04
N LEU A 129 18.83 3.29 -0.54
CA LEU A 129 18.25 2.09 0.05
C LEU A 129 18.53 0.91 -0.90
N PRO A 130 19.61 0.14 -0.67
CA PRO A 130 20.09 -0.86 -1.61
C PRO A 130 19.20 -2.10 -1.64
N PHE A 131 19.12 -2.74 -2.81
CA PHE A 131 18.58 -4.09 -2.92
C PHE A 131 19.61 -5.13 -2.48
N HIS A 132 19.16 -6.09 -1.68
CA HIS A 132 19.96 -7.24 -1.26
C HIS A 132 19.90 -8.36 -2.28
N SER A 133 20.53 -9.50 -1.97
CA SER A 133 20.57 -10.67 -2.86
C SER A 133 19.20 -11.27 -3.18
N ASP A 134 18.16 -10.95 -2.41
CA ASP A 134 16.74 -11.28 -2.67
C ASP A 134 15.98 -10.20 -3.44
N GLY A 135 16.65 -9.11 -3.81
CA GLY A 135 16.06 -8.02 -4.58
C GLY A 135 15.12 -7.13 -3.79
N ARG A 136 15.20 -7.15 -2.45
CA ARG A 136 14.42 -6.28 -1.56
C ARG A 136 15.34 -5.37 -0.74
N PRO A 137 14.88 -4.17 -0.39
CA PRO A 137 15.56 -3.36 0.61
C PRO A 137 15.36 -3.93 2.02
N ARG A 138 16.25 -3.59 2.95
CA ARG A 138 16.12 -3.97 4.36
C ARG A 138 15.87 -2.74 5.22
N ALA A 139 14.99 -2.90 6.20
CA ALA A 139 14.69 -1.87 7.18
C ALA A 139 15.96 -1.44 7.96
N ALA A 140 16.95 -2.33 8.13
CA ALA A 140 18.22 -2.02 8.78
C ALA A 140 19.09 -1.00 8.01
N ASP A 141 18.96 -0.91 6.68
CA ASP A 141 19.73 0.05 5.87
C ASP A 141 19.08 1.43 5.82
N ASN A 142 17.84 1.53 6.30
CA ASN A 142 17.12 2.80 6.33
C ASN A 142 17.58 3.61 7.56
N PRO A 143 18.13 4.83 7.38
CA PRO A 143 18.65 5.66 8.46
C PRO A 143 17.58 6.09 9.48
N PHE A 144 16.32 6.17 9.07
CA PHE A 144 15.19 6.52 9.95
C PHE A 144 14.74 5.33 10.80
N VAL A 145 14.85 4.10 10.29
CA VAL A 145 14.51 2.89 11.04
C VAL A 145 15.66 2.48 11.98
N ASN A 146 16.91 2.54 11.51
CA ASN A 146 18.06 2.14 12.30
C ASN A 146 18.50 3.19 13.35
N GLY A 147 17.88 4.38 13.33
CA GLY A 147 18.07 5.43 14.33
C GLY A 147 19.22 6.40 14.05
N THR A 148 19.90 6.30 12.89
CA THR A 148 20.91 7.27 12.45
C THR A 148 20.30 8.65 12.27
N LEU A 149 19.09 8.71 11.71
CA LEU A 149 18.28 9.92 11.60
C LEU A 149 17.01 9.73 12.44
N LYS A 150 16.69 10.72 13.27
CA LYS A 150 15.48 10.70 14.11
C LYS A 150 14.44 11.62 13.49
N ASN A 151 13.35 11.03 12.99
CA ASN A 151 12.22 11.79 12.45
C ASN A 151 11.22 12.15 13.54
N GLU A 152 11.61 13.08 14.41
CA GLU A 152 10.76 13.58 15.49
C GLU A 152 9.67 14.53 14.96
N THR A 153 8.63 14.74 15.78
CA THR A 153 7.59 15.71 15.48
C THR A 153 8.06 17.11 15.88
N VAL A 154 7.97 18.06 14.95
CA VAL A 154 8.37 19.46 15.12
C VAL A 154 7.25 20.40 14.70
N ILE A 155 7.31 21.65 15.15
CA ILE A 155 6.37 22.69 14.72
C ILE A 155 6.95 23.36 13.48
N ASN A 156 6.22 23.34 12.37
CA ASN A 156 6.58 24.06 11.17
C ASN A 156 6.52 25.58 11.45
N PRO A 157 7.63 26.32 11.26
CA PRO A 157 7.75 27.71 11.71
C PRO A 157 6.91 28.69 10.88
N LEU A 158 6.47 28.27 9.68
CA LEU A 158 5.57 29.08 8.86
C LEU A 158 4.09 28.78 9.17
N THR A 159 3.72 27.50 9.27
CA THR A 159 2.30 27.10 9.38
C THR A 159 1.83 26.95 10.83
N GLY A 160 2.75 26.84 11.78
CA GLY A 160 2.45 26.55 13.19
C GLY A 160 1.93 25.12 13.43
N LYS A 161 1.91 24.26 12.40
CA LYS A 161 1.41 22.89 12.51
C LYS A 161 2.47 21.93 13.01
N SER A 162 2.03 20.90 13.71
CA SER A 162 2.86 19.79 14.17
C SER A 162 3.06 18.77 13.03
N GLU A 163 4.30 18.60 12.58
CA GLU A 163 4.67 17.83 11.38
C GLU A 163 5.93 16.98 11.63
N ALA A 164 6.21 16.02 10.75
CA ALA A 164 7.46 15.25 10.81
C ALA A 164 8.65 16.15 10.40
N LYS A 165 9.75 16.08 11.17
CA LYS A 165 10.96 16.88 10.92
C LYS A 165 11.55 16.65 9.54
N TYR A 166 11.53 15.40 9.08
CA TYR A 166 11.94 15.01 7.74
C TYR A 166 10.71 14.53 6.97
N GLN A 167 10.52 15.04 5.77
CA GLN A 167 9.37 14.71 4.93
C GLN A 167 9.89 14.20 3.59
N GLN A 168 9.28 13.12 3.08
CA GLN A 168 9.67 12.59 1.79
C GLN A 168 9.25 13.54 0.66
N VAL A 169 10.15 13.78 -0.29
CA VAL A 169 9.89 14.66 -1.44
C VAL A 169 10.04 13.88 -2.73
N GLY A 170 8.91 13.44 -3.28
CA GLY A 170 8.83 12.59 -4.46
C GLY A 170 9.36 11.16 -4.24
N SER A 171 9.27 10.34 -5.28
CA SER A 171 10.05 9.09 -5.35
C SER A 171 11.37 9.44 -6.03
N GLY A 172 12.51 9.36 -5.33
CA GLY A 172 13.82 9.63 -5.93
C GLY A 172 14.26 8.60 -6.99
N GLY A 173 13.35 7.71 -7.38
CA GLY A 173 13.53 6.70 -8.41
C GLY A 173 14.45 5.56 -7.98
N GLU A 174 14.65 4.63 -8.89
CA GLU A 174 15.69 3.62 -8.76
C GLU A 174 17.03 4.21 -9.20
N TYR A 175 18.11 3.90 -8.46
CA TYR A 175 19.45 4.13 -8.98
C TYR A 175 19.99 2.83 -9.59
N TYR A 176 20.77 2.95 -10.65
CA TYR A 176 21.20 1.82 -11.47
C TYR A 176 22.70 1.54 -11.30
N THR A 177 23.07 0.27 -11.37
CA THR A 177 24.47 -0.16 -11.51
C THR A 177 24.68 -0.88 -12.82
N THR A 178 25.92 -0.91 -13.31
CA THR A 178 26.30 -1.72 -14.47
C THR A 178 26.07 -3.19 -14.16
N LEU A 179 25.35 -3.89 -15.03
CA LEU A 179 25.17 -5.34 -14.94
C LEU A 179 26.48 -6.05 -15.26
N LYS A 180 26.98 -6.85 -14.32
CA LYS A 180 28.09 -7.77 -14.61
C LYS A 180 27.61 -8.85 -15.57
N LYS A 181 28.49 -9.34 -16.44
CA LYS A 181 28.16 -10.43 -17.39
C LYS A 181 27.65 -11.70 -16.69
N SER A 182 28.11 -11.96 -15.45
CA SER A 182 27.63 -13.05 -14.59
C SER A 182 26.20 -12.88 -14.05
N GLU A 183 25.67 -11.64 -14.06
CA GLU A 183 24.34 -11.28 -13.58
C GLU A 183 23.32 -11.25 -14.73
N GLN A 184 23.78 -11.44 -15.97
CA GLN A 184 22.90 -11.51 -17.13
C GLN A 184 22.24 -12.89 -17.21
N LEU A 185 20.92 -12.86 -17.41
CA LEU A 185 20.12 -14.05 -17.75
C LEU A 185 20.59 -14.68 -19.05
N THR A 186 21.26 -15.82 -18.95
CA THR A 186 21.58 -16.66 -20.12
C THR A 186 20.59 -17.82 -20.28
N GLU A 187 20.10 -18.41 -19.17
CA GLU A 187 19.18 -19.55 -19.19
C GLU A 187 18.32 -19.63 -17.91
N VAL A 188 17.06 -20.09 -18.03
CA VAL A 188 16.18 -20.37 -16.90
C VAL A 188 16.56 -21.72 -16.28
N LYS A 189 16.99 -21.73 -15.02
CA LYS A 189 17.36 -22.95 -14.32
C LYS A 189 16.15 -23.66 -13.72
N LYS A 190 16.10 -24.99 -13.85
CA LYS A 190 15.12 -25.82 -13.16
C LYS A 190 15.27 -25.70 -11.64
N ARG A 191 14.20 -25.33 -10.95
CA ARG A 191 14.14 -25.24 -9.48
C ARG A 191 13.50 -26.51 -8.89
N ARG A 192 13.96 -26.91 -7.70
CA ARG A 192 13.38 -28.03 -6.93
C ARG A 192 13.21 -27.58 -5.48
N GLY A 193 12.02 -27.81 -4.92
CA GLY A 193 11.72 -27.55 -3.51
C GLY A 193 11.32 -28.83 -2.79
N LYS A 194 11.55 -28.88 -1.48
CA LYS A 194 11.03 -29.92 -0.57
C LYS A 194 10.43 -29.26 0.65
N ALA A 195 9.36 -29.84 1.17
CA ALA A 195 8.73 -29.40 2.40
C ALA A 195 8.17 -30.61 3.18
N PHE A 196 8.15 -30.48 4.49
CA PHE A 196 7.55 -31.44 5.42
C PHE A 196 6.40 -30.74 6.15
N SER A 197 5.27 -31.42 6.29
CA SER A 197 3.99 -30.86 6.74
C SER A 197 3.33 -31.81 7.74
N PRO A 198 3.70 -31.76 9.04
CA PRO A 198 3.11 -32.63 10.06
C PRO A 198 1.68 -32.23 10.41
N ALA A 199 0.90 -33.19 10.90
CA ALA A 199 -0.44 -32.98 11.41
C ALA A 199 -0.65 -33.79 12.69
N PHE A 200 -1.22 -33.17 13.70
CA PHE A 200 -1.58 -33.77 14.97
C PHE A 200 -3.02 -33.41 15.32
N SER A 201 -3.78 -34.34 15.88
CA SER A 201 -5.13 -34.10 16.37
C SER A 201 -5.39 -34.94 17.59
N ALA A 202 -6.03 -34.35 18.59
CA ALA A 202 -6.53 -35.03 19.77
C ALA A 202 -7.99 -34.66 19.98
N THR A 203 -8.82 -35.65 20.30
CA THR A 203 -10.24 -35.47 20.58
C THR A 203 -10.56 -36.15 21.91
N ALA A 204 -11.18 -35.41 22.82
CA ALA A 204 -11.68 -35.91 24.09
C ALA A 204 -13.21 -36.01 24.02
N PHE A 205 -13.73 -37.20 24.32
CA PHE A 205 -15.16 -37.44 24.50
C PHE A 205 -15.46 -37.27 25.99
N ILE A 206 -16.11 -36.16 26.35
CA ILE A 206 -16.45 -35.86 27.75
C ILE A 206 -17.61 -36.77 28.19
N ASN A 207 -18.57 -36.98 27.29
CA ASN A 207 -19.65 -37.95 27.38
C ASN A 207 -20.20 -38.19 25.95
N ASP A 208 -21.34 -38.86 25.84
CA ASP A 208 -21.94 -39.20 24.55
C ASP A 208 -22.28 -37.97 23.70
N GLN A 209 -22.70 -36.86 24.34
CA GLN A 209 -23.11 -35.63 23.69
C GLN A 209 -21.97 -34.61 23.48
N ASN A 210 -20.96 -34.60 24.34
CA ASN A 210 -20.00 -33.50 24.45
C ASN A 210 -18.60 -33.95 24.01
N ARG A 211 -18.04 -33.27 23.01
CA ARG A 211 -16.71 -33.57 22.48
C ARG A 211 -15.90 -32.29 22.34
N VAL A 212 -14.62 -32.35 22.73
CA VAL A 212 -13.66 -31.27 22.49
C VAL A 212 -12.53 -31.82 21.65
N TYR A 213 -12.04 -31.04 20.69
CA TYR A 213 -10.87 -31.41 19.91
C TYR A 213 -9.88 -30.26 19.81
N LEU A 214 -8.62 -30.65 19.68
CA LEU A 214 -7.50 -29.79 19.32
C LEU A 214 -6.87 -30.37 18.06
N ARG A 215 -6.65 -29.51 17.07
CA ARG A 215 -5.99 -29.88 15.82
C ARG A 215 -4.85 -28.91 15.52
N TYR A 216 -3.71 -29.47 15.16
CA TYR A 216 -2.56 -28.77 14.63
C TYR A 216 -2.20 -29.32 13.26
N THR A 217 -2.08 -28.47 12.25
CA THR A 217 -1.64 -28.90 10.92
C THR A 217 -0.68 -27.90 10.33
N GLU A 218 0.43 -28.38 9.78
CA GLU A 218 1.23 -27.60 8.84
C GLU A 218 0.87 -27.94 7.40
N TYR A 219 1.00 -26.95 6.52
CA TYR A 219 0.88 -27.13 5.08
C TYR A 219 1.91 -26.27 4.37
N ALA A 220 2.48 -26.79 3.29
CA ALA A 220 3.46 -26.06 2.49
C ALA A 220 2.99 -25.93 1.06
N ARG A 221 2.89 -24.69 0.56
CA ARG A 221 2.60 -24.40 -0.85
C ARG A 221 3.90 -24.07 -1.55
N MET A 222 4.26 -24.88 -2.55
CA MET A 222 5.36 -24.55 -3.45
C MET A 222 4.96 -23.33 -4.31
N PRO A 223 5.91 -22.46 -4.68
CA PRO A 223 5.67 -21.43 -5.68
C PRO A 223 5.09 -22.05 -6.95
N SER A 224 4.08 -21.40 -7.51
CA SER A 224 3.49 -21.80 -8.79
C SER A 224 4.42 -21.46 -9.95
N ILE A 225 4.18 -22.06 -11.12
CA ILE A 225 4.89 -21.70 -12.35
C ILE A 225 4.72 -20.19 -12.63
N PHE A 226 3.53 -19.64 -12.38
CA PHE A 226 3.24 -18.21 -12.57
C PHE A 226 4.10 -17.28 -11.69
N GLU A 227 4.38 -17.68 -10.45
CA GLU A 227 5.17 -16.89 -9.51
C GLU A 227 6.69 -17.08 -9.71
N ASP A 228 7.10 -18.24 -10.22
CA ASP A 228 8.50 -18.66 -10.34
C ASP A 228 9.08 -18.47 -11.75
N THR A 229 8.26 -18.17 -12.75
CA THR A 229 8.68 -17.86 -14.13
C THR A 229 8.39 -16.41 -14.53
N ILE A 230 8.97 -15.99 -15.66
CA ILE A 230 8.71 -14.68 -16.26
C ILE A 230 7.55 -14.84 -17.25
N GLY A 231 6.48 -14.07 -17.08
CA GLY A 231 5.26 -14.14 -17.89
C GLY A 231 4.37 -12.91 -17.75
N PHE A 232 3.13 -12.99 -18.23
CA PHE A 232 2.15 -11.91 -18.12
C PHE A 232 1.96 -11.50 -16.64
N SER A 233 2.08 -10.22 -16.30
CA SER A 233 2.03 -9.70 -14.92
C SER A 233 3.19 -10.12 -14.00
N SER A 234 4.33 -10.55 -14.58
CA SER A 234 5.61 -10.74 -13.87
C SER A 234 6.73 -9.92 -14.53
N GLY A 235 7.37 -9.04 -13.75
CA GLY A 235 8.47 -8.20 -14.23
C GLY A 235 9.72 -9.03 -14.53
N SER A 236 10.42 -8.71 -15.62
CA SER A 236 11.63 -9.41 -16.07
C SER A 236 12.91 -9.08 -15.27
N ASP A 237 12.90 -8.05 -14.43
CA ASP A 237 14.05 -7.58 -13.64
C ASP A 237 14.27 -8.37 -12.33
N THR A 238 13.53 -9.45 -12.13
CA THR A 238 13.20 -9.91 -10.77
C THR A 238 13.83 -11.25 -10.42
N SER A 239 13.54 -12.30 -11.18
CA SER A 239 13.87 -13.67 -10.78
C SER A 239 15.30 -14.10 -11.05
N ALA A 240 16.08 -13.29 -11.78
CA ALA A 240 17.32 -13.78 -12.34
C ALA A 240 18.55 -12.89 -12.19
N ARG A 241 18.33 -11.65 -11.77
CA ARG A 241 19.42 -10.79 -11.35
C ARG A 241 19.83 -11.05 -9.90
N PHE A 242 18.85 -11.34 -9.06
CA PHE A 242 19.03 -11.50 -7.62
C PHE A 242 19.17 -12.98 -7.29
N LYS A 243 20.40 -13.38 -6.95
CA LYS A 243 20.79 -14.78 -6.72
C LYS A 243 19.90 -15.50 -5.70
N ASP A 244 19.43 -14.78 -4.68
CA ASP A 244 18.61 -15.31 -3.59
C ASP A 244 17.13 -14.94 -3.71
N ASN A 245 16.70 -14.34 -4.84
CA ASN A 245 15.28 -14.10 -5.11
C ASN A 245 14.56 -15.37 -5.62
N TYR A 246 14.87 -16.51 -5.00
CA TYR A 246 14.10 -17.74 -5.18
C TYR A 246 13.00 -17.77 -4.13
N LEU A 247 11.76 -17.97 -4.57
CA LEU A 247 10.62 -18.07 -3.67
C LEU A 247 10.73 -19.38 -2.89
N LYS A 248 10.74 -19.29 -1.56
CA LYS A 248 10.64 -20.45 -0.68
C LYS A 248 9.19 -20.95 -0.65
N PRO A 249 8.93 -22.19 -0.24
CA PRO A 249 7.55 -22.61 0.00
C PRO A 249 6.90 -21.73 1.07
N GLU A 250 5.66 -21.30 0.83
CA GLU A 250 4.82 -20.73 1.88
C GLU A 250 4.54 -21.82 2.90
N LYS A 251 4.69 -21.52 4.20
CA LYS A 251 4.42 -22.49 5.27
C LYS A 251 3.29 -22.01 6.15
N ALA A 252 2.12 -22.62 6.00
CA ALA A 252 0.96 -22.40 6.85
C ALA A 252 1.02 -23.30 8.09
N LYS A 253 0.74 -22.73 9.26
CA LYS A 253 0.52 -23.45 10.52
C LYS A 253 -0.87 -23.12 11.00
N ASN A 254 -1.69 -24.14 11.21
CA ASN A 254 -3.06 -23.99 11.68
C ASN A 254 -3.21 -24.63 13.05
N ILE A 255 -3.76 -23.89 14.00
CA ILE A 255 -4.27 -24.41 15.26
C ILE A 255 -5.77 -24.19 15.27
N GLU A 256 -6.52 -25.25 15.59
CA GLU A 256 -7.96 -25.20 15.72
C GLU A 256 -8.36 -25.90 17.03
N VAL A 257 -9.14 -25.20 17.86
CA VAL A 257 -9.75 -25.75 19.06
C VAL A 257 -11.24 -25.70 18.84
N GLY A 258 -11.92 -26.83 18.98
CA GLY A 258 -13.36 -26.87 18.79
C GLY A 258 -14.07 -27.73 19.82
N TYR A 259 -15.34 -27.37 20.01
CA TYR A 259 -16.29 -28.04 20.85
C TYR A 259 -17.49 -28.45 19.99
N VAL A 260 -17.95 -29.68 20.18
CA VAL A 260 -19.09 -30.28 19.48
C VAL A 260 -20.07 -30.79 20.51
N TYR A 261 -21.33 -30.43 20.34
CA TYR A 261 -22.45 -30.88 21.15
C TYR A 261 -23.49 -31.57 20.28
N ASP A 262 -23.74 -32.85 20.55
CA ASP A 262 -24.83 -33.63 19.99
C ASP A 262 -26.09 -33.41 20.84
N ALA A 263 -26.98 -32.59 20.31
CA ALA A 263 -28.25 -32.23 20.92
C ALA A 263 -29.38 -33.22 20.60
N SER A 264 -29.12 -34.33 19.89
CA SER A 264 -30.15 -35.28 19.46
C SER A 264 -30.99 -35.81 20.63
N ALA A 265 -30.34 -36.05 21.79
CA ALA A 265 -30.99 -36.50 23.02
C ALA A 265 -32.00 -35.50 23.61
N LEU A 266 -31.98 -34.22 23.21
CA LEU A 266 -32.95 -33.21 23.65
C LEU A 266 -34.31 -33.34 22.95
N PHE A 267 -34.41 -34.18 21.91
CA PHE A 267 -35.61 -34.30 21.10
C PHE A 267 -36.23 -35.70 21.20
N SER A 268 -37.54 -35.75 21.38
CA SER A 268 -38.30 -37.01 21.56
C SER A 268 -38.42 -37.87 20.29
N ARG A 269 -37.97 -37.36 19.14
CA ARG A 269 -37.98 -38.08 17.85
C ARG A 269 -36.53 -38.25 17.38
N PRO A 270 -36.20 -39.34 16.66
CA PRO A 270 -34.89 -39.49 16.04
C PRO A 270 -34.58 -38.25 15.20
N SER A 271 -33.59 -37.48 15.65
CA SER A 271 -33.23 -36.22 15.04
C SER A 271 -31.72 -36.15 14.91
N LYS A 272 -31.24 -35.51 13.85
CA LYS A 272 -29.87 -35.02 13.79
C LYS A 272 -29.92 -33.63 14.38
N ALA A 273 -29.22 -33.40 15.48
CA ALA A 273 -29.15 -32.08 16.08
C ALA A 273 -27.73 -31.90 16.61
N ASP A 274 -26.92 -31.07 15.95
CA ASP A 274 -25.51 -30.92 16.29
C ASP A 274 -25.14 -29.44 16.29
N LEU A 275 -24.31 -29.06 17.26
CA LEU A 275 -23.69 -27.76 17.38
C LEU A 275 -22.18 -27.94 17.38
N LYS A 276 -21.45 -27.15 16.59
CA LYS A 276 -19.99 -27.09 16.57
C LYS A 276 -19.56 -25.65 16.68
N LEU A 277 -18.72 -25.34 17.67
CA LEU A 277 -18.04 -24.07 17.82
C LEU A 277 -16.54 -24.29 17.75
N SER A 278 -15.83 -23.55 16.90
CA SER A 278 -14.38 -23.66 16.77
C SER A 278 -13.71 -22.30 16.70
N TYR A 279 -12.58 -22.16 17.40
CA TYR A 279 -11.62 -21.09 17.21
C TYR A 279 -10.48 -21.60 16.34
N PHE A 280 -10.11 -20.83 15.31
CA PHE A 280 -8.99 -21.14 14.46
C PHE A 280 -7.97 -20.00 14.44
N ARG A 281 -6.69 -20.39 14.30
CA ARG A 281 -5.56 -19.50 14.10
C ARG A 281 -4.63 -20.09 13.05
N ASN A 282 -4.57 -19.42 11.91
CA ASN A 282 -3.73 -19.77 10.79
C ASN A 282 -2.62 -18.72 10.62
N VAL A 283 -1.37 -19.18 10.65
CA VAL A 283 -0.19 -18.34 10.40
C VAL A 283 0.57 -18.89 9.21
N THR A 284 0.58 -18.16 8.11
CA THR A 284 1.35 -18.50 6.90
C THR A 284 2.61 -17.66 6.86
N LYS A 285 3.77 -18.31 6.84
CA LYS A 285 5.09 -17.66 6.67
C LYS A 285 5.54 -17.66 5.21
N ASN A 286 6.42 -16.73 4.87
CA ASN A 286 6.98 -16.54 3.53
C ASN A 286 5.88 -16.29 2.47
N VAL A 287 4.85 -15.53 2.83
CA VAL A 287 3.67 -15.32 1.98
C VAL A 287 4.10 -14.62 0.70
N ILE A 288 3.77 -15.21 -0.45
CA ILE A 288 4.10 -14.68 -1.75
C ILE A 288 3.10 -13.58 -2.09
N ASP A 289 3.62 -12.41 -2.42
CA ASP A 289 2.86 -11.28 -2.94
C ASP A 289 3.61 -10.64 -4.10
N ARG A 290 3.03 -9.60 -4.71
CA ARG A 290 3.59 -8.91 -5.87
C ARG A 290 3.77 -7.42 -5.62
N SER A 291 4.91 -6.86 -6.04
CA SER A 291 5.17 -5.42 -5.93
C SER A 291 4.58 -4.64 -7.12
N THR A 292 4.67 -3.31 -7.09
CA THR A 292 4.30 -2.40 -8.18
C THR A 292 5.03 -2.73 -9.48
N ASP A 293 6.30 -3.13 -9.40
CA ASP A 293 7.13 -3.48 -10.58
C ASP A 293 6.91 -4.92 -11.05
N PHE A 294 5.77 -5.50 -10.67
CA PHE A 294 5.37 -6.86 -11.02
C PHE A 294 6.35 -7.93 -10.52
N ARG A 295 7.12 -7.64 -9.46
CA ARG A 295 8.05 -8.61 -8.86
C ARG A 295 7.30 -9.47 -7.87
N PHE A 296 7.39 -10.79 -7.99
CA PHE A 296 7.00 -11.68 -6.89
C PHE A 296 8.06 -11.64 -5.80
N TYR A 297 7.61 -11.52 -4.56
CA TYR A 297 8.47 -11.48 -3.39
C TYR A 297 7.75 -12.10 -2.19
N GLN A 298 8.48 -12.38 -1.12
CA GLN A 298 7.93 -12.99 0.08
C GLN A 298 7.87 -12.00 1.23
N LEU A 299 6.68 -11.88 1.80
CA LEU A 299 6.39 -11.17 3.05
C LEU A 299 6.65 -12.11 4.25
N ASP A 300 7.00 -11.56 5.41
CA ASP A 300 7.27 -12.35 6.63
C ASP A 300 6.13 -13.31 6.96
N LYS A 301 4.91 -12.81 7.18
CA LYS A 301 3.75 -13.66 7.50
C LYS A 301 2.38 -13.05 7.24
N ARG A 302 1.38 -13.93 7.09
CA ARG A 302 -0.06 -13.63 7.16
C ARG A 302 -0.67 -14.36 8.35
N VAL A 303 -1.55 -13.69 9.08
CA VAL A 303 -2.26 -14.21 10.25
C VAL A 303 -3.77 -14.07 10.03
N LEU A 304 -4.47 -15.20 10.04
CA LEU A 304 -5.92 -15.28 10.02
C LEU A 304 -6.41 -15.93 11.31
N GLU A 305 -7.30 -15.26 12.03
CA GLU A 305 -7.88 -15.77 13.28
C GLU A 305 -9.38 -15.53 13.26
N GLY A 306 -10.15 -16.49 13.76
CA GLY A 306 -11.60 -16.37 13.77
C GLY A 306 -12.29 -17.44 14.60
N ILE A 307 -13.60 -17.29 14.68
CA ILE A 307 -14.52 -18.22 15.33
C ILE A 307 -15.51 -18.69 14.28
N GLU A 308 -15.77 -19.98 14.23
CA GLU A 308 -16.79 -20.59 13.39
C GLU A 308 -17.83 -21.30 14.24
N LEU A 309 -19.10 -21.07 13.92
CA LEU A 309 -20.24 -21.76 14.49
C LEU A 309 -20.94 -22.52 13.36
N GLN A 310 -21.23 -23.79 13.59
CA GLN A 310 -22.04 -24.62 12.70
C GLN A 310 -23.12 -25.28 13.55
N ALA A 311 -24.37 -25.19 13.12
CA ALA A 311 -25.49 -25.88 13.73
C ALA A 311 -26.30 -26.58 12.65
N ARG A 312 -26.84 -27.74 12.97
CA ARG A 312 -27.80 -28.45 12.10
C ARG A 312 -28.90 -29.08 12.93
N TYR A 313 -30.08 -29.20 12.32
CA TYR A 313 -31.25 -29.87 12.85
C TYR A 313 -31.99 -30.58 11.71
N ASP A 314 -32.41 -31.84 11.91
CA ASP A 314 -33.29 -32.56 10.98
C ASP A 314 -34.08 -33.62 11.77
N ASN A 315 -35.40 -33.50 11.79
CA ASN A 315 -36.31 -34.49 12.40
C ASN A 315 -37.11 -35.30 11.37
N GLY A 316 -36.69 -35.26 10.11
CA GLY A 316 -37.38 -35.85 8.96
C GLY A 316 -38.37 -34.89 8.30
N SER A 317 -39.25 -34.25 9.08
CA SER A 317 -40.27 -33.31 8.57
C SER A 317 -39.75 -31.90 8.40
N PHE A 318 -38.92 -31.42 9.33
CA PHE A 318 -38.30 -30.10 9.31
C PHE A 318 -36.80 -30.26 9.42
N PHE A 319 -36.07 -29.45 8.68
CA PHE A 319 -34.63 -29.41 8.74
C PHE A 319 -34.12 -27.98 8.61
N GLY A 320 -32.94 -27.75 9.16
CA GLY A 320 -32.23 -26.51 8.95
C GLY A 320 -30.78 -26.60 9.37
N ASP A 321 -30.00 -25.69 8.83
CA ASP A 321 -28.60 -25.50 9.14
C ASP A 321 -28.25 -24.03 9.23
N LEU A 322 -27.23 -23.74 10.04
CA LEU A 322 -26.69 -22.41 10.28
C LEU A 322 -25.17 -22.52 10.32
N GLY A 323 -24.50 -21.73 9.50
CA GLY A 323 -23.07 -21.50 9.53
C GLY A 323 -22.79 -20.02 9.79
N VAL A 324 -21.92 -19.72 10.75
CA VAL A 324 -21.45 -18.36 11.03
C VAL A 324 -19.93 -18.38 11.11
N VAL A 325 -19.28 -17.46 10.41
CA VAL A 325 -17.84 -17.22 10.55
C VAL A 325 -17.65 -15.79 11.03
N TYR A 326 -16.88 -15.60 12.11
CA TYR A 326 -16.51 -14.30 12.66
C TYR A 326 -14.99 -14.14 12.62
N ASN A 327 -14.49 -13.29 11.73
CA ASN A 327 -13.07 -13.03 11.55
C ASN A 327 -12.56 -12.06 12.61
N LEU A 328 -11.69 -12.52 13.51
CA LEU A 328 -11.06 -11.72 14.55
C LEU A 328 -9.89 -10.91 13.99
N LYS A 329 -9.05 -11.56 13.19
CA LYS A 329 -7.80 -11.00 12.67
C LYS A 329 -7.56 -11.42 11.22
N ASN A 330 -7.17 -10.47 10.38
CA ASN A 330 -6.69 -10.71 9.02
C ASN A 330 -5.54 -9.74 8.74
N GLN A 331 -4.33 -10.12 9.10
CA GLN A 331 -3.15 -9.25 9.01
C GLN A 331 -2.06 -9.86 8.15
N VAL A 332 -1.35 -9.00 7.43
CA VAL A 332 -0.12 -9.32 6.71
C VAL A 332 0.98 -8.46 7.30
N CYS A 333 2.07 -9.10 7.71
CA CYS A 333 3.17 -8.44 8.40
C CYS A 333 4.47 -8.59 7.60
N ASP A 334 5.18 -7.48 7.43
CA ASP A 334 6.54 -7.39 6.90
C ASP A 334 7.09 -5.98 7.16
N VAL A 335 8.17 -5.89 7.93
CA VAL A 335 8.77 -4.59 8.29
C VAL A 335 9.43 -3.90 7.08
N ASN A 336 9.99 -4.68 6.15
CA ASN A 336 10.65 -4.12 4.97
C ASN A 336 9.62 -3.52 4.01
N ALA A 337 8.48 -4.20 3.81
CA ALA A 337 7.40 -3.70 2.96
C ALA A 337 6.75 -2.44 3.55
N ALA A 338 6.57 -2.38 4.87
CA ALA A 338 6.08 -1.18 5.54
C ALA A 338 7.04 0.01 5.37
N MET A 339 8.35 -0.22 5.58
CA MET A 339 9.39 0.79 5.41
C MET A 339 9.50 1.24 3.95
N GLU A 340 9.45 0.32 2.99
CA GLU A 340 9.55 0.64 1.56
C GLU A 340 8.38 1.52 1.08
N MET A 341 7.20 1.38 1.69
CA MET A 341 6.03 2.22 1.39
C MET A 341 6.10 3.65 1.93
N ASP A 342 6.80 3.87 3.06
CA ASP A 342 6.89 5.18 3.72
C ASP A 342 8.26 5.35 4.40
N PRO A 343 9.35 5.42 3.62
CA PRO A 343 10.71 5.25 4.10
C PRO A 343 11.26 6.38 4.98
N VAL A 344 10.59 7.53 5.05
CA VAL A 344 11.06 8.68 5.83
C VAL A 344 10.20 8.88 7.08
N GLU A 345 8.88 8.99 6.92
CA GLU A 345 7.95 9.26 8.02
C GLU A 345 7.53 8.02 8.80
N LEU A 346 7.72 6.82 8.24
CA LEU A 346 7.49 5.52 8.91
C LEU A 346 6.06 5.37 9.50
N ARG A 347 5.05 5.92 8.82
CA ARG A 347 3.63 5.93 9.26
C ARG A 347 2.92 4.61 8.97
N VAL A 348 3.48 3.75 8.12
CA VAL A 348 2.94 2.44 7.76
C VAL A 348 3.33 1.42 8.83
N PRO A 349 2.35 0.72 9.46
CA PRO A 349 2.65 -0.27 10.48
C PRO A 349 3.26 -1.53 9.84
N SER A 350 4.10 -2.23 10.60
CA SER A 350 4.73 -3.48 10.16
C SER A 350 3.72 -4.62 9.93
N CYS A 351 2.50 -4.49 10.42
CA CYS A 351 1.38 -5.41 10.21
C CYS A 351 0.16 -4.62 9.74
N MET A 352 -0.28 -4.89 8.51
CA MET A 352 -1.43 -4.25 7.87
C MET A 352 -2.61 -5.21 7.81
N THR A 353 -3.80 -4.72 8.13
CA THR A 353 -5.03 -5.48 7.86
C THR A 353 -5.20 -5.70 6.35
N GLY A 354 -5.50 -6.92 5.93
CA GLY A 354 -5.74 -7.28 4.53
C GLY A 354 -4.50 -7.34 3.63
N GLY A 355 -3.44 -6.58 3.89
CA GLY A 355 -2.24 -6.54 3.04
C GLY A 355 -1.63 -5.15 2.93
N PHE A 356 -0.41 -5.08 2.41
CA PHE A 356 0.21 -3.81 2.03
C PHE A 356 -0.40 -3.28 0.73
N ALA A 357 -0.27 -1.97 0.49
CA ALA A 357 -0.72 -1.40 -0.78
C ALA A 357 0.02 -2.04 -1.96
N TRP A 358 -0.59 -1.95 -3.15
CA TRP A 358 -0.03 -2.45 -4.41
C TRP A 358 0.01 -3.97 -4.59
N GLY A 359 0.09 -4.73 -3.50
CA GLY A 359 0.01 -6.18 -3.48
C GLY A 359 -1.36 -6.74 -3.85
N TYR A 360 -1.40 -8.04 -4.13
CA TYR A 360 -2.63 -8.79 -4.39
C TYR A 360 -3.36 -9.16 -3.12
N LEU A 361 -2.63 -9.42 -2.03
CA LEU A 361 -3.25 -9.81 -0.75
C LEU A 361 -4.27 -8.79 -0.27
N ARG A 362 -3.98 -7.48 -0.44
CA ARG A 362 -4.88 -6.36 -0.09
C ARG A 362 -6.29 -6.53 -0.67
N THR A 363 -6.43 -7.08 -1.88
CA THR A 363 -7.75 -7.29 -2.53
C THR A 363 -8.55 -8.46 -1.96
N GLN A 364 -7.91 -9.34 -1.19
CA GLN A 364 -8.53 -10.52 -0.57
C GLN A 364 -9.04 -10.23 0.85
N LEU A 365 -9.47 -8.99 1.11
CA LEU A 365 -10.01 -8.60 2.41
C LEU A 365 -11.35 -9.30 2.65
N GLN A 366 -11.37 -10.16 3.68
CA GLN A 366 -12.55 -10.91 4.09
C GLN A 366 -13.56 -10.02 4.84
N PRO A 367 -14.87 -10.27 4.71
CA PRO A 367 -15.90 -9.68 5.57
C PRO A 367 -15.61 -9.93 7.06
N LYS A 368 -16.07 -9.03 7.94
CA LYS A 368 -15.89 -9.20 9.39
C LYS A 368 -16.59 -10.47 9.90
N TYR A 369 -17.76 -10.75 9.34
CA TYR A 369 -18.51 -11.97 9.54
C TYR A 369 -19.42 -12.29 8.35
N SER A 370 -19.72 -13.57 8.20
CA SER A 370 -20.65 -14.11 7.20
C SER A 370 -21.55 -15.17 7.84
N ILE A 371 -22.79 -15.25 7.36
CA ILE A 371 -23.82 -16.16 7.85
C ILE A 371 -24.42 -16.88 6.64
N SER A 372 -24.51 -18.20 6.72
CA SER A 372 -25.26 -19.03 5.79
C SER A 372 -26.31 -19.79 6.58
N SER A 373 -27.55 -19.84 6.09
CA SER A 373 -28.58 -20.68 6.70
C SER A 373 -29.47 -21.29 5.63
N ASN A 374 -29.91 -22.51 5.88
CA ASN A 374 -30.89 -23.18 5.05
C ASN A 374 -31.98 -23.74 5.96
N LEU A 375 -33.24 -23.55 5.57
CA LEU A 375 -34.41 -23.92 6.35
C LEU A 375 -35.43 -24.56 5.41
N GLY A 376 -35.94 -25.74 5.75
CA GLY A 376 -36.90 -26.43 4.91
C GLY A 376 -37.77 -27.45 5.62
N ALA A 377 -38.75 -27.93 4.88
CA ALA A 377 -39.74 -28.89 5.33
C ALA A 377 -40.01 -29.94 4.25
N ARG A 378 -40.39 -31.15 4.69
CA ARG A 378 -40.73 -32.30 3.86
C ARG A 378 -42.16 -32.75 4.14
N PHE A 379 -42.94 -32.90 3.07
CA PHE A 379 -44.36 -33.27 3.08
C PHE A 379 -44.61 -34.53 2.22
N PHE A 380 -45.81 -35.09 2.32
CA PHE A 380 -46.27 -36.23 1.50
C PHE A 380 -45.28 -37.41 1.52
N ASP A 381 -44.99 -37.93 2.71
CA ASP A 381 -43.99 -39.00 2.92
C ASP A 381 -42.60 -38.67 2.36
N ARG A 382 -42.22 -37.39 2.44
CA ARG A 382 -40.97 -36.80 1.90
C ARG A 382 -40.89 -36.78 0.37
N LYS A 383 -42.04 -36.83 -0.32
CA LYS A 383 -42.09 -36.60 -1.78
C LYS A 383 -41.98 -35.13 -2.14
N LEU A 384 -42.44 -34.22 -1.28
CA LEU A 384 -42.30 -32.77 -1.51
C LEU A 384 -41.35 -32.19 -0.47
N GLU A 385 -40.28 -31.56 -0.92
CA GLU A 385 -39.38 -30.76 -0.09
C GLU A 385 -39.47 -29.29 -0.54
N VAL A 386 -39.65 -28.39 0.43
CA VAL A 386 -39.64 -26.94 0.19
C VAL A 386 -38.64 -26.33 1.14
N GLY A 387 -37.78 -25.44 0.64
CA GLY A 387 -36.76 -24.82 1.47
C GLY A 387 -36.35 -23.43 0.99
N THR A 388 -35.64 -22.74 1.88
CA THR A 388 -35.03 -21.42 1.64
C THR A 388 -33.58 -21.43 2.05
N ARG A 389 -32.74 -20.68 1.33
CA ARG A 389 -31.33 -20.47 1.66
C ARG A 389 -31.05 -18.98 1.80
N TRP A 390 -30.37 -18.62 2.87
CA TRP A 390 -30.04 -17.26 3.26
C TRP A 390 -28.52 -17.15 3.29
N LEU A 391 -27.97 -16.20 2.52
CA LEU A 391 -26.54 -15.91 2.53
C LEU A 391 -26.35 -14.44 2.87
N TYR A 392 -25.70 -14.18 3.99
CA TYR A 392 -25.34 -12.85 4.44
C TYR A 392 -23.83 -12.71 4.57
N HIS A 393 -23.30 -11.57 4.16
CA HIS A 393 -21.99 -11.13 4.60
C HIS A 393 -22.01 -9.66 5.00
N SER A 394 -21.19 -9.34 5.99
CA SER A 394 -20.97 -7.96 6.41
C SER A 394 -20.06 -7.20 5.45
N LYS A 395 -19.90 -5.90 5.69
CA LYS A 395 -18.90 -5.07 5.01
C LYS A 395 -17.49 -5.50 5.41
N ALA A 396 -16.57 -5.47 4.44
CA ALA A 396 -15.14 -5.52 4.74
C ALA A 396 -14.62 -4.08 4.91
N LYS A 397 -13.93 -3.79 6.02
CA LYS A 397 -13.35 -2.46 6.30
C LYS A 397 -11.91 -2.63 6.77
N ASN A 398 -11.02 -1.82 6.20
CA ASN A 398 -9.61 -1.77 6.56
C ASN A 398 -9.28 -0.43 7.23
N ARG A 399 -9.29 -0.40 8.56
CA ARG A 399 -9.03 0.83 9.32
C ARG A 399 -7.59 1.33 9.18
N ASP A 400 -6.63 0.42 8.97
CA ASP A 400 -5.23 0.79 8.77
C ASP A 400 -5.09 1.58 7.46
N GLU A 401 -5.76 1.11 6.42
CA GLU A 401 -5.77 1.76 5.11
C GLU A 401 -6.53 3.08 5.09
N ASP A 402 -7.71 3.17 5.75
CA ASP A 402 -8.45 4.44 5.92
C ASP A 402 -7.53 5.52 6.53
N ARG A 403 -6.78 5.17 7.59
CA ARG A 403 -5.83 6.07 8.25
C ARG A 403 -4.68 6.49 7.32
N LEU A 404 -4.18 5.58 6.48
CA LEU A 404 -3.09 5.91 5.54
C LEU A 404 -3.56 6.81 4.40
N TRP A 405 -4.83 6.72 3.98
CA TRP A 405 -5.45 7.69 3.07
C TRP A 405 -5.57 9.07 3.69
N GLU A 406 -6.08 9.16 4.93
CA GLU A 406 -6.19 10.43 5.67
C GLU A 406 -4.83 11.11 5.84
N LYS A 407 -3.75 10.33 5.99
CA LYS A 407 -2.37 10.82 6.10
C LYS A 407 -1.68 11.06 4.75
N GLY A 408 -2.36 10.84 3.63
CA GLY A 408 -1.82 11.04 2.28
C GLY A 408 -0.77 10.01 1.83
N VAL A 409 -0.44 9.01 2.65
CA VAL A 409 0.58 7.98 2.34
C VAL A 409 0.20 7.18 1.08
N LEU A 410 -1.09 6.96 0.90
CA LEU A 410 -1.59 6.19 -0.22
C LEU A 410 -2.00 7.06 -1.40
N ASN A 411 -1.76 8.37 -1.43
CA ASN A 411 -2.26 9.26 -2.50
C ASN A 411 -1.91 8.76 -3.93
N GLU A 412 -0.76 8.13 -4.10
CA GLU A 412 -0.35 7.52 -5.37
C GLU A 412 -0.89 6.09 -5.55
N GLY A 413 -1.30 5.43 -4.45
CA GLY A 413 -1.93 4.11 -4.18
C GLY A 413 -3.16 3.66 -4.96
N VAL A 414 -3.27 3.94 -6.26
CA VAL A 414 -4.52 3.73 -7.02
C VAL A 414 -4.74 2.27 -7.46
N TRP A 415 -3.67 1.52 -7.72
CA TRP A 415 -3.72 0.13 -8.21
C TRP A 415 -4.09 -0.88 -7.12
N ASN A 416 -4.80 -1.95 -7.53
CA ASN A 416 -5.27 -3.03 -6.65
C ASN A 416 -6.00 -2.51 -5.39
N ARG A 417 -6.78 -1.43 -5.52
CA ARG A 417 -7.68 -0.99 -4.45
C ARG A 417 -8.72 -2.09 -4.19
N PRO A 418 -8.93 -2.51 -2.93
CA PRO A 418 -10.00 -3.44 -2.58
C PRO A 418 -11.33 -2.85 -3.03
N MET A 419 -12.20 -3.68 -3.58
CA MET A 419 -13.55 -3.23 -3.85
C MET A 419 -14.26 -2.97 -2.51
N SER A 420 -15.07 -1.91 -2.47
CA SER A 420 -15.87 -1.57 -1.29
C SER A 420 -17.08 -2.50 -1.20
N TRP A 421 -16.91 -3.67 -0.58
CA TRP A 421 -17.99 -4.62 -0.36
C TRP A 421 -19.02 -4.06 0.61
N GLN A 422 -20.24 -3.81 0.15
CA GLN A 422 -21.37 -3.48 1.04
C GLN A 422 -21.90 -4.74 1.72
N PRO A 423 -22.62 -4.64 2.85
CA PRO A 423 -23.33 -5.78 3.41
C PRO A 423 -24.39 -6.27 2.42
N VAL A 424 -24.45 -7.59 2.21
CA VAL A 424 -25.40 -8.21 1.28
C VAL A 424 -26.13 -9.33 2.01
N LEU A 425 -27.44 -9.40 1.80
CA LEU A 425 -28.27 -10.55 2.10
C LEU A 425 -28.91 -11.02 0.78
N THR A 426 -28.71 -12.29 0.43
CA THR A 426 -29.45 -12.96 -0.64
C THR A 426 -30.36 -14.03 -0.06
N LEU A 427 -31.52 -14.19 -0.70
CA LEU A 427 -32.51 -15.21 -0.38
C LEU A 427 -32.77 -16.03 -1.63
N ASP A 428 -32.58 -17.34 -1.51
CA ASP A 428 -32.97 -18.34 -2.49
C ASP A 428 -34.10 -19.19 -1.93
N ALA A 429 -34.94 -19.75 -2.79
CA ALA A 429 -35.93 -20.75 -2.40
C ALA A 429 -35.99 -21.86 -3.43
N TYR A 430 -36.40 -23.05 -2.99
CA TYR A 430 -36.52 -24.20 -3.85
C TYR A 430 -37.70 -25.08 -3.46
N ILE A 431 -38.26 -25.75 -4.46
CA ILE A 431 -39.30 -26.77 -4.33
C ILE A 431 -38.81 -28.00 -5.09
N LYS A 432 -38.76 -29.14 -4.43
CA LYS A 432 -38.37 -30.41 -5.01
C LYS A 432 -39.48 -31.43 -4.82
N TYR A 433 -39.93 -32.03 -5.91
CA TYR A 433 -41.03 -32.99 -5.92
C TYR A 433 -40.61 -34.30 -6.58
N ALA A 434 -40.63 -35.39 -5.81
CA ALA A 434 -40.44 -36.75 -6.30
C ALA A 434 -41.77 -37.29 -6.82
N VAL A 435 -41.98 -37.20 -8.15
CA VAL A 435 -43.16 -37.73 -8.82
C VAL A 435 -43.26 -39.24 -8.60
N ASN A 436 -42.12 -39.94 -8.73
CA ASN A 436 -41.97 -41.36 -8.39
C ASN A 436 -40.50 -41.65 -8.00
N LYS A 437 -40.14 -42.92 -7.79
CA LYS A 437 -38.78 -43.32 -7.39
C LYS A 437 -37.69 -42.98 -8.43
N ASN A 438 -38.10 -42.77 -9.68
CA ASN A 438 -37.24 -42.60 -10.84
C ASN A 438 -37.27 -41.16 -11.37
N LEU A 439 -38.19 -40.30 -10.92
CA LEU A 439 -38.45 -38.99 -11.49
C LEU A 439 -38.59 -37.91 -10.41
N ILE A 440 -37.73 -36.91 -10.46
CA ILE A 440 -37.72 -35.76 -9.56
C ILE A 440 -37.77 -34.46 -10.37
N LEU A 441 -38.67 -33.56 -9.98
CA LEU A 441 -38.78 -32.19 -10.47
C LEU A 441 -38.23 -31.23 -9.42
N GLU A 442 -37.48 -30.22 -9.83
CA GLU A 442 -36.96 -29.19 -8.92
C GLU A 442 -37.13 -27.80 -9.53
N LEU A 443 -37.82 -26.92 -8.81
CA LEU A 443 -37.93 -25.50 -9.13
C LEU A 443 -37.09 -24.71 -8.14
N THR A 444 -36.10 -23.97 -8.62
CA THR A 444 -35.23 -23.13 -7.78
C THR A 444 -35.31 -21.67 -8.22
N GLY A 445 -35.56 -20.78 -7.28
CA GLY A 445 -35.41 -19.34 -7.44
C GLY A 445 -34.21 -18.84 -6.64
N THR A 446 -33.26 -18.20 -7.32
CA THR A 446 -32.05 -17.61 -6.70
C THR A 446 -32.14 -16.09 -6.69
N ASN A 447 -31.55 -15.45 -5.67
CA ASN A 447 -31.56 -14.00 -5.44
C ASN A 447 -32.98 -13.43 -5.60
N LEU A 448 -33.95 -13.97 -4.87
CA LEU A 448 -35.38 -13.64 -4.98
C LEU A 448 -35.66 -12.16 -4.69
N THR A 449 -34.87 -11.53 -3.84
CA THR A 449 -34.91 -10.08 -3.56
C THR A 449 -34.31 -9.22 -4.68
N ASN A 450 -33.77 -9.85 -5.74
CA ASN A 450 -33.14 -9.21 -6.90
C ASN A 450 -32.08 -8.17 -6.53
N ARG A 451 -31.20 -8.52 -5.58
CA ARG A 451 -30.15 -7.60 -5.11
C ARG A 451 -29.05 -7.50 -6.16
N TYR A 452 -28.68 -6.28 -6.49
CA TYR A 452 -27.45 -5.98 -7.23
C TYR A 452 -26.29 -5.91 -6.25
N TYR A 453 -25.32 -6.81 -6.39
CA TYR A 453 -24.16 -6.87 -5.50
C TYR A 453 -22.94 -7.47 -6.19
N LEU A 454 -21.78 -7.33 -5.55
CA LEU A 454 -20.54 -8.00 -5.94
C LEU A 454 -20.19 -9.03 -4.87
N ASP A 455 -19.73 -10.21 -5.27
CA ASP A 455 -19.27 -11.22 -4.31
C ASP A 455 -18.05 -10.71 -3.52
N PRO A 456 -17.97 -10.97 -2.21
CA PRO A 456 -16.82 -10.54 -1.42
C PRO A 456 -15.54 -11.18 -1.98
N MET A 457 -14.42 -10.45 -1.88
CA MET A 457 -13.10 -10.87 -2.37
C MET A 457 -12.97 -11.02 -3.90
N THR A 458 -13.97 -10.63 -4.71
CA THR A 458 -13.75 -10.57 -6.16
C THR A 458 -12.73 -9.49 -6.51
N ARG A 459 -11.95 -9.72 -7.57
CA ARG A 459 -11.00 -8.73 -8.08
C ARG A 459 -11.54 -7.95 -9.28
N SER A 460 -12.73 -8.31 -9.77
CA SER A 460 -13.40 -7.66 -10.90
C SER A 460 -14.69 -6.97 -10.45
N MET A 461 -15.09 -5.91 -11.15
CA MET A 461 -16.36 -5.21 -10.92
C MET A 461 -17.55 -5.92 -11.57
N ILE A 462 -17.52 -7.25 -11.63
CA ILE A 462 -18.57 -8.05 -12.26
C ILE A 462 -19.63 -8.36 -11.20
N PRO A 463 -20.87 -7.88 -11.35
CA PRO A 463 -21.92 -8.16 -10.39
C PRO A 463 -22.35 -9.62 -10.43
N ALA A 464 -22.74 -10.11 -9.26
CA ALA A 464 -23.37 -11.42 -9.12
C ALA A 464 -24.72 -11.45 -9.87
N PRO A 465 -25.16 -12.62 -10.34
CA PRO A 465 -26.44 -12.74 -11.03
C PRO A 465 -27.64 -12.21 -10.22
N GLY A 466 -28.56 -11.55 -10.92
CA GLY A 466 -29.84 -11.12 -10.38
C GLY A 466 -30.81 -12.29 -10.14
N ARG A 467 -32.10 -11.96 -9.97
CA ARG A 467 -33.15 -12.96 -9.78
C ARG A 467 -33.17 -13.94 -10.96
N THR A 468 -33.01 -15.24 -10.66
CA THR A 468 -33.03 -16.30 -11.67
C THR A 468 -33.92 -17.45 -11.22
N VAL A 469 -34.80 -17.93 -12.10
CA VAL A 469 -35.64 -19.11 -11.87
C VAL A 469 -35.15 -20.25 -12.77
N LYS A 470 -34.97 -21.44 -12.21
CA LYS A 470 -34.48 -22.64 -12.89
C LYS A 470 -35.42 -23.81 -12.62
N LEU A 471 -35.76 -24.55 -13.66
CA LEU A 471 -36.47 -25.82 -13.57
C LEU A 471 -35.50 -26.94 -13.92
N GLY A 472 -35.37 -27.93 -13.04
CA GLY A 472 -34.55 -29.12 -13.20
C GLY A 472 -35.39 -30.39 -13.21
N LEU A 473 -35.00 -31.34 -14.05
CA LEU A 473 -35.56 -32.68 -14.14
C LEU A 473 -34.44 -33.68 -13.89
N THR A 474 -34.61 -34.60 -12.94
CA THR A 474 -33.70 -35.73 -12.75
C THR A 474 -34.46 -37.02 -12.96
N ALA A 475 -34.03 -37.81 -13.95
CA ALA A 475 -34.56 -39.14 -14.23
C ALA A 475 -33.47 -40.20 -13.96
N LYS A 476 -33.81 -41.26 -13.22
CA LYS A 476 -32.95 -42.44 -12.99
C LYS A 476 -33.62 -43.67 -13.58
N PHE A 477 -32.92 -44.39 -14.43
CA PHE A 477 -33.38 -45.61 -15.09
C PHE A 477 -32.60 -46.83 -14.62
#